data_AF-A0A521PRT3-F1
#
_entry.id   AF-A0A521PRT3-F1
#
_cell.length_a   1.000
_cell.length_b   1.000
_cell.length_c   1.000
_cell.angle_alpha   90.00
_cell.angle_beta   90.00
_cell.angle_gamma   90.00
#
_symmetry.space_group_name_H-M   'P 1'
#
loop_
_entity.id
_entity.type
_entity.pdbx_description
1 polymer ?
#
loop_
_entity_poly.entity_id
_entity_poly.type
_entity_poly.pdbx_seq_one_letter_code
_entity_poly.pdbx_strand_id
1 'polypeptide(L)'
;MRKWMIAALLVMVIGVPLRAQERLNSQERRALTAKAADRLARRDLLSILKPTGRYPHGNRRQIGGVWFRTATIGTHIPGLCVRDTLILNYAPIDPPRDSEHYDYEGEPLRASGVEAMKHYRFVKAPSAGLFDTNDDRSSPSIWRSECRSLKEEEYGGGWFAAPDPEAAVRGWLTFEAAIDAVLARPVVAEPCALYVRHGQKADCAATLAGLRDTEKLNEIAPCNAPTGKVCFKIDIDNYWITIVGRQSTEAPTLADVESVKVEEYITVT
;
A
#
# COMPACT_ATOMS: atom_id res chain seq x y z
N MET A 1 45.84 64.14 28.27
CA MET A 1 45.47 62.77 28.69
C MET A 1 43.95 62.69 28.80
N ARG A 2 43.28 62.08 27.83
CA ARG A 2 41.81 62.02 27.75
C ARG A 2 41.43 60.55 27.61
N LYS A 3 40.92 59.96 28.71
CA LYS A 3 40.46 58.57 28.78
C LYS A 3 39.21 58.43 27.93
N TRP A 4 39.19 57.49 26.99
CA TRP A 4 37.97 57.05 26.31
C TRP A 4 37.68 55.62 26.75
N MET A 5 36.56 55.45 27.45
CA MET A 5 36.02 54.18 27.90
C MET A 5 35.53 53.37 26.70
N ILE A 6 35.88 52.09 26.73
CA ILE A 6 35.34 51.03 25.89
C ILE A 6 33.89 50.79 26.32
N ALA A 7 32.95 50.86 25.38
CA ALA A 7 31.61 50.30 25.55
C ALA A 7 31.46 49.11 24.59
N ALA A 8 31.69 47.90 25.13
CA ALA A 8 31.42 46.66 24.42
C ALA A 8 29.91 46.39 24.43
N LEU A 9 29.28 46.49 23.26
CA LEU A 9 27.88 46.16 23.05
C LEU A 9 27.73 44.63 23.06
N LEU A 10 27.28 44.07 24.18
CA LEU A 10 26.95 42.64 24.30
C LEU A 10 25.64 42.39 23.53
N VAL A 11 25.76 41.88 22.29
CA VAL A 11 24.61 41.43 21.51
C VAL A 11 24.09 40.14 22.17
N MET A 12 23.04 40.25 22.99
CA MET A 12 22.24 39.10 23.41
C MET A 12 21.54 38.54 22.16
N VAL A 13 22.12 37.49 21.59
CA VAL A 13 21.40 36.60 20.67
C VAL A 13 20.31 35.92 21.51
N ILE A 14 19.09 36.47 21.45
CA ILE A 14 17.90 35.83 22.00
C ILE A 14 17.67 34.59 21.14
N GLY A 15 18.25 33.47 21.57
CA GLY A 15 17.94 32.16 21.03
C GLY A 15 16.45 31.92 21.27
N VAL A 16 15.64 32.03 20.22
CA VAL A 16 14.26 31.55 20.26
C VAL A 16 14.36 30.07 20.59
N PRO A 17 13.85 29.60 21.75
CA PRO A 17 13.80 28.17 21.98
C PRO A 17 12.92 27.61 20.86
N LEU A 18 13.52 26.76 20.01
CA LEU A 18 12.79 25.76 19.24
C LEU A 18 11.95 25.00 20.28
N ARG A 19 10.72 25.46 20.52
CA ARG A 19 9.80 24.78 21.42
C ARG A 19 9.59 23.41 20.81
N ALA A 20 10.12 22.40 21.50
CA ALA A 20 9.83 21.01 21.27
C ALA A 20 8.32 20.90 20.97
N GLN A 21 8.01 20.28 19.84
CA GLN A 21 6.67 20.14 19.30
C GLN A 21 5.76 19.61 20.42
N GLU A 22 4.95 20.49 21.01
CA GLU A 22 4.14 20.18 22.19
C GLU A 22 3.21 19.02 21.80
N ARG A 23 3.46 17.84 22.37
CA ARG A 23 2.72 16.61 22.04
C ARG A 23 1.40 16.65 22.77
N LEU A 24 0.39 17.22 22.10
CA LEU A 24 -0.95 17.31 22.66
C LEU A 24 -1.61 15.93 22.75
N ASN A 25 -2.19 15.63 23.91
CA ASN A 25 -3.03 14.47 24.13
C ASN A 25 -4.42 14.65 23.50
N SER A 26 -5.26 13.60 23.53
CA SER A 26 -6.59 13.63 22.91
C SER A 26 -7.53 14.68 23.49
N GLN A 27 -7.47 14.94 24.80
CA GLN A 27 -8.31 15.94 25.46
C GLN A 27 -7.89 17.36 25.06
N GLU A 28 -6.58 17.62 25.05
CA GLU A 28 -6.01 18.90 24.63
C GLU A 28 -6.31 19.19 23.16
N ARG A 29 -6.22 18.17 22.28
CA ARG A 29 -6.59 18.29 20.85
C ARG A 29 -8.07 18.66 20.67
N ARG A 30 -8.97 18.07 21.48
CA ARG A 30 -10.41 18.40 21.44
C ARG A 30 -10.72 19.80 21.95
N ALA A 31 -9.89 20.34 22.83
CA ALA A 31 -10.06 21.68 23.39
C ALA A 31 -9.55 22.81 22.48
N LEU A 32 -8.93 22.48 21.33
CA LEU A 32 -8.43 23.48 20.39
C LEU A 32 -9.57 24.28 19.73
N THR A 33 -9.31 25.57 19.47
CA THR A 33 -10.16 26.36 18.58
C THR A 33 -10.08 25.81 17.15
N ALA A 34 -11.11 26.04 16.33
CA ALA A 34 -11.14 25.57 14.94
C ALA A 34 -9.88 25.97 14.13
N LYS A 35 -9.40 27.20 14.31
CA LYS A 35 -8.19 27.70 13.63
C LYS A 35 -6.91 27.00 14.10
N ALA A 36 -6.81 26.68 15.40
CA ALA A 36 -5.66 25.96 15.94
C ALA A 36 -5.69 24.48 15.53
N ALA A 37 -6.88 23.87 15.50
CA ALA A 37 -7.08 22.51 15.03
C ALA A 37 -6.73 22.35 13.54
N ASP A 38 -7.18 23.27 12.66
CA ASP A 38 -6.82 23.25 11.22
C ASP A 38 -5.30 23.38 11.02
N ARG A 39 -4.65 24.32 11.71
CA ARG A 39 -3.19 24.48 11.64
C ARG A 39 -2.46 23.21 12.10
N LEU A 40 -2.91 22.60 13.20
CA LEU A 40 -2.33 21.36 13.72
C LEU A 40 -2.52 20.21 12.73
N ALA A 41 -3.73 20.05 12.18
CA ALA A 41 -4.05 18.98 11.24
C ALA A 41 -3.22 19.09 9.96
N ARG A 42 -3.07 20.30 9.38
CA ARG A 42 -2.22 20.53 8.21
C ARG A 42 -0.76 20.17 8.49
N ARG A 43 -0.25 20.55 9.66
CA ARG A 43 1.12 20.22 10.09
C ARG A 43 1.29 18.71 10.25
N ASP A 44 0.36 18.05 10.93
CA ASP A 44 0.41 16.61 11.17
C ASP A 44 0.33 15.84 9.82
N LEU A 45 -0.55 16.27 8.89
CA LEU A 45 -0.62 15.70 7.54
C LEU A 45 0.70 15.85 6.78
N LEU A 46 1.28 17.05 6.73
CA LEU A 46 2.55 17.28 6.05
C LEU A 46 3.72 16.54 6.71
N SER A 47 3.60 16.19 7.99
CA SER A 47 4.66 15.43 8.70
C SER A 47 4.69 13.94 8.33
N ILE A 48 3.59 13.38 7.82
CA ILE A 48 3.50 11.96 7.45
C ILE A 48 3.65 11.73 5.96
N LEU A 49 3.39 12.74 5.11
CA LEU A 49 3.49 12.64 3.66
C LEU A 49 4.93 12.84 3.20
N LYS A 50 5.53 11.80 2.63
CA LYS A 50 6.85 11.86 2.01
C LYS A 50 6.72 11.79 0.49
N PRO A 51 7.17 12.79 -0.28
CA PRO A 51 7.17 12.70 -1.73
C PRO A 51 8.11 11.57 -2.17
N THR A 52 7.64 10.73 -3.09
CA THR A 52 8.36 9.52 -3.52
C THR A 52 9.39 9.77 -4.63
N GLY A 53 9.49 11.00 -5.11
CA GLY A 53 10.43 11.36 -6.17
C GLY A 53 10.02 12.62 -6.94
N ARG A 54 10.59 12.77 -8.14
CA ARG A 54 10.34 13.87 -9.07
C ARG A 54 8.93 13.75 -9.66
N TYR A 55 8.37 14.88 -10.07
CA TYR A 55 7.12 14.93 -10.83
C TYR A 55 7.23 14.04 -12.09
N PRO A 56 6.51 12.91 -12.18
CA PRO A 56 6.55 12.06 -13.36
C PRO A 56 6.06 12.84 -14.58
N HIS A 57 6.82 12.79 -15.67
CA HIS A 57 6.38 13.28 -16.96
C HIS A 57 5.37 12.27 -17.53
N GLY A 58 4.14 12.70 -17.80
CA GLY A 58 3.17 11.86 -18.51
C GLY A 58 3.46 11.76 -20.02
N ASN A 59 2.65 11.01 -20.77
CA ASN A 59 2.72 10.86 -22.24
C ASN A 59 2.62 12.18 -23.03
N ARG A 60 2.34 13.31 -22.36
CA ARG A 60 2.25 14.66 -22.93
C ARG A 60 3.22 15.65 -22.29
N ARG A 61 4.28 15.17 -21.62
CA ARG A 61 5.33 15.94 -20.91
C ARG A 61 4.85 16.85 -19.76
N GLN A 62 3.54 17.08 -19.62
CA GLN A 62 2.90 17.64 -18.42
C GLN A 62 3.12 16.79 -17.18
N ILE A 63 3.22 17.48 -16.05
CA ILE A 63 3.09 16.89 -14.72
C ILE A 63 1.64 16.45 -14.53
N GLY A 64 1.37 15.15 -14.52
CA GLY A 64 0.03 14.60 -14.27
C GLY A 64 -0.30 14.52 -12.78
N GLY A 65 0.71 14.29 -11.93
CA GLY A 65 0.52 14.13 -10.50
C GLY A 65 1.82 14.11 -9.70
N VAL A 66 1.70 14.13 -8.37
CA VAL A 66 2.82 13.85 -7.44
C VAL A 66 2.44 12.72 -6.52
N TRP A 67 3.36 11.78 -6.38
CA TRP A 67 3.18 10.60 -5.57
C TRP A 67 3.79 10.84 -4.19
N PHE A 68 2.99 10.65 -3.16
CA PHE A 68 3.40 10.65 -1.76
C PHE A 68 3.21 9.27 -1.17
N ARG A 69 4.05 8.90 -0.20
CA ARG A 69 3.84 7.73 0.66
C ARG A 69 3.72 8.19 2.10
N THR A 70 2.86 7.54 2.86
CA THR A 70 2.86 7.66 4.32
C THR A 70 3.95 6.81 4.93
N ALA A 71 4.35 7.14 6.16
CA ALA A 71 5.24 6.29 6.94
C ALA A 71 4.61 4.89 7.13
N THR A 72 5.43 3.85 7.03
CA THR A 72 4.98 2.48 7.23
C THR A 72 4.62 2.21 8.69
N ILE A 73 3.43 1.64 8.90
CA ILE A 73 2.92 1.26 10.22
C ILE A 73 2.37 -0.17 10.21
N GLY A 74 2.09 -0.72 11.38
CA GLY A 74 1.40 -2.01 11.52
C GLY A 74 -0.11 -1.88 11.37
N THR A 75 -0.75 -2.94 10.90
CA THR A 75 -2.22 -3.12 10.99
C THR A 75 -2.60 -3.80 12.31
N HIS A 76 -3.90 -4.00 12.53
CA HIS A 76 -4.40 -4.83 13.63
C HIS A 76 -4.05 -6.32 13.48
N ILE A 77 -3.58 -6.75 12.30
CA ILE A 77 -3.13 -8.12 12.03
C ILE A 77 -1.61 -8.20 12.31
N PRO A 78 -1.15 -9.12 13.18
CA PRO A 78 0.26 -9.38 13.40
C PRO A 78 1.01 -9.72 12.09
N GLY A 79 2.18 -9.12 11.89
CA GLY A 79 3.02 -9.39 10.72
C GLY A 79 2.59 -8.71 9.41
N LEU A 80 1.47 -7.99 9.38
CA LEU A 80 1.01 -7.23 8.21
C LEU A 80 1.24 -5.73 8.40
N CYS A 81 2.11 -5.14 7.58
CA CYS A 81 2.34 -3.69 7.58
C CYS A 81 1.52 -3.01 6.49
N VAL A 82 1.23 -1.72 6.67
CA VAL A 82 0.50 -0.88 5.73
C VAL A 82 1.22 0.43 5.50
N ARG A 83 1.10 0.94 4.29
CA ARG A 83 1.36 2.33 3.93
C ARG A 83 0.29 2.79 2.95
N ASP A 84 0.02 4.08 2.93
CA ASP A 84 -0.84 4.68 1.92
C ASP A 84 0.06 5.33 0.85
N THR A 85 -0.31 5.15 -0.41
CA THR A 85 0.20 5.94 -1.53
C THR A 85 -0.86 6.96 -1.87
N LEU A 86 -0.49 8.24 -1.93
CA LEU A 86 -1.37 9.31 -2.37
C LEU A 86 -0.86 9.90 -3.67
N ILE A 87 -1.75 10.14 -4.62
CA ILE A 87 -1.43 10.83 -5.86
C ILE A 87 -2.18 12.16 -5.83
N LEU A 88 -1.44 13.26 -5.72
CA LEU A 88 -1.97 14.60 -5.91
C LEU A 88 -2.02 14.89 -7.40
N ASN A 89 -3.21 14.88 -7.99
CA ASN A 89 -3.41 15.10 -9.41
C ASN A 89 -3.40 16.60 -9.73
N TYR A 90 -2.84 16.93 -10.89
CA TYR A 90 -2.83 18.28 -11.43
C TYR A 90 -3.65 18.35 -12.72
N ALA A 91 -4.31 19.48 -12.94
CA ALA A 91 -4.98 19.79 -14.19
C ALA A 91 -4.75 21.26 -14.57
N PRO A 92 -4.83 21.61 -15.86
CA PRO A 92 -4.75 23.00 -16.28
C PRO A 92 -5.82 23.86 -15.62
N ILE A 93 -5.46 25.11 -15.31
CA ILE A 93 -6.43 26.10 -14.80
C ILE A 93 -7.47 26.40 -15.87
N ASP A 94 -6.99 26.60 -17.10
CA ASP A 94 -7.80 26.89 -18.28
C ASP A 94 -7.73 25.70 -19.26
N PRO A 95 -8.70 24.78 -19.22
CA PRO A 95 -8.68 23.61 -20.10
C PRO A 95 -8.84 24.03 -21.57
N PRO A 96 -8.14 23.36 -22.51
CA PRO A 96 -8.24 23.69 -23.93
C PRO A 96 -9.66 23.58 -24.45
N ARG A 97 -10.07 24.56 -25.26
CA ARG A 97 -11.24 24.42 -26.14
C ARG A 97 -10.92 23.59 -27.39
N ASP A 98 -9.66 23.58 -27.81
CA ASP A 98 -9.13 22.76 -28.91
C ASP A 98 -7.83 22.08 -28.44
N SER A 99 -7.77 20.76 -28.57
CA SER A 99 -6.65 19.93 -28.14
C SER A 99 -5.48 19.88 -29.13
N GLU A 100 -5.68 20.24 -30.40
CA GLU A 100 -4.63 20.14 -31.44
C GLU A 100 -3.51 21.16 -31.27
N HIS A 101 -3.81 22.35 -30.74
CA HIS A 101 -2.87 23.48 -30.66
C HIS A 101 -2.51 23.88 -29.22
N TYR A 102 -2.90 23.07 -28.24
CA TYR A 102 -2.73 23.41 -26.84
C TYR A 102 -1.30 23.11 -26.36
N ASP A 103 -0.63 24.13 -25.81
CA ASP A 103 0.68 23.98 -25.18
C ASP A 103 0.51 23.35 -23.79
N TYR A 104 0.42 22.02 -23.77
CA TYR A 104 0.33 21.28 -22.52
C TYR A 104 1.52 21.61 -21.60
N GLU A 105 2.74 21.87 -22.08
CA GLU A 105 3.89 22.09 -21.20
C GLU A 105 3.93 23.49 -20.55
N GLY A 106 3.47 24.53 -21.26
CA GLY A 106 3.51 25.92 -20.78
C GLY A 106 2.36 26.35 -19.87
N GLU A 107 1.27 25.60 -19.87
CA GLU A 107 0.02 26.02 -19.21
C GLU A 107 0.07 25.84 -17.68
N PRO A 108 -0.38 26.85 -16.90
CA PRO A 108 -0.37 26.77 -15.46
C PRO A 108 -1.33 25.69 -14.96
N LEU A 109 -0.81 24.85 -14.05
CA LEU A 109 -1.56 23.76 -13.45
C LEU A 109 -2.03 24.13 -12.04
N ARG A 110 -3.14 23.51 -11.62
CA ARG A 110 -3.61 23.50 -10.23
C ARG A 110 -3.89 22.08 -9.77
N ALA A 111 -3.84 21.87 -8.45
CA ALA A 111 -4.30 20.61 -7.86
C ALA A 111 -5.79 20.41 -8.20
N SER A 112 -6.13 19.25 -8.75
CA SER A 112 -7.48 18.91 -9.21
C SER A 112 -8.14 17.82 -8.38
N GLY A 113 -7.34 16.95 -7.75
CA GLY A 113 -7.85 15.86 -6.95
C GLY A 113 -6.76 15.11 -6.21
N VAL A 114 -7.19 14.17 -5.37
CA VAL A 114 -6.30 13.25 -4.65
C VAL A 114 -6.84 11.84 -4.83
N GLU A 115 -5.97 10.95 -5.27
CA GLU A 115 -6.21 9.50 -5.22
C GLU A 115 -5.41 8.92 -4.07
N ALA A 116 -5.97 7.91 -3.40
CA ALA A 116 -5.32 7.22 -2.31
C ALA A 116 -5.47 5.71 -2.48
N MET A 117 -4.37 5.00 -2.29
CA MET A 117 -4.31 3.54 -2.41
C MET A 117 -3.59 2.96 -1.20
N LYS A 118 -4.18 1.93 -0.61
CA LYS A 118 -3.55 1.18 0.48
C LYS A 118 -2.64 0.12 -0.11
N HIS A 119 -1.42 0.08 0.40
CA HIS A 119 -0.46 -0.96 0.10
C HIS A 119 -0.10 -1.68 1.39
N TYR A 120 -0.02 -3.00 1.29
CA TYR A 120 0.29 -3.90 2.37
C TYR A 120 1.59 -4.64 2.08
N ARG A 121 2.24 -5.09 3.14
CA ARG A 121 3.40 -5.98 3.04
C ARG A 121 3.37 -6.96 4.20
N PHE A 122 3.54 -8.23 3.88
CA PHE A 122 3.81 -9.25 4.88
C PHE A 122 5.28 -9.14 5.31
N VAL A 123 5.53 -8.93 6.61
CA VAL A 123 6.86 -9.11 7.21
C VAL A 123 7.19 -10.60 7.27
N LYS A 124 6.16 -11.42 7.47
CA LYS A 124 6.19 -12.87 7.44
C LYS A 124 4.87 -13.35 6.84
N ALA A 125 4.92 -14.41 6.02
CA ALA A 125 3.72 -15.04 5.49
C ALA A 125 2.75 -15.41 6.63
N PRO A 126 1.45 -15.07 6.49
CA PRO A 126 0.46 -15.37 7.51
C PRO A 126 0.23 -16.89 7.56
N SER A 127 -0.04 -17.41 8.76
CA SER A 127 -0.42 -18.81 8.99
C SER A 127 -1.91 -18.94 9.30
N ALA A 128 -2.50 -20.10 9.03
CA ALA A 128 -3.92 -20.38 9.33
C ALA A 128 -4.35 -20.07 10.77
N GLY A 129 -3.44 -20.24 11.75
CA GLY A 129 -3.70 -19.90 13.17
C GLY A 129 -3.94 -18.41 13.46
N LEU A 130 -3.85 -17.50 12.49
CA LEU A 130 -4.20 -16.09 12.65
C LEU A 130 -5.70 -15.84 12.86
N PHE A 131 -6.56 -16.78 12.45
CA PHE A 131 -8.01 -16.68 12.63
C PHE A 131 -8.54 -17.51 13.81
N ASP A 132 -7.66 -18.15 14.58
CA ASP A 132 -8.08 -18.84 15.80
C ASP A 132 -8.44 -17.80 16.88
N THR A 133 -9.74 -17.65 17.11
CA THR A 133 -10.38 -16.61 17.93
C THR A 133 -10.09 -16.71 19.43
N ASN A 134 -9.25 -17.65 19.87
CA ASN A 134 -8.90 -17.83 21.28
C ASN A 134 -7.70 -17.00 21.74
N ASP A 135 -7.04 -16.28 20.83
CA ASP A 135 -5.91 -15.45 21.19
C ASP A 135 -6.40 -14.07 21.64
N ASP A 136 -6.46 -13.90 22.97
CA ASP A 136 -6.72 -12.66 23.73
C ASP A 136 -5.58 -11.63 23.52
N ARG A 137 -5.16 -11.46 22.26
CA ARG A 137 -4.09 -10.55 21.87
C ARG A 137 -4.67 -9.16 21.87
N SER A 138 -4.33 -8.40 22.91
CA SER A 138 -4.37 -6.94 22.87
C SER A 138 -4.01 -6.44 21.47
N SER A 139 -4.88 -5.63 20.85
CA SER A 139 -4.69 -5.17 19.47
C SER A 139 -3.24 -4.73 19.29
N PRO A 140 -2.48 -5.36 18.37
CA PRO A 140 -1.06 -5.10 18.26
C PRO A 140 -0.85 -3.61 17.99
N SER A 141 0.17 -3.04 18.64
CA SER A 141 0.53 -1.64 18.43
C SER A 141 0.69 -1.36 16.93
N ILE A 142 0.17 -0.25 16.44
CA ILE A 142 0.44 0.19 15.06
C ILE A 142 1.91 0.60 14.89
N TRP A 143 2.63 0.85 15.99
CA TRP A 143 4.01 1.33 16.01
C TRP A 143 5.02 0.19 16.22
N ARG A 144 4.95 -0.83 15.36
CA ARG A 144 5.84 -2.00 15.38
C ARG A 144 7.20 -1.70 14.74
N SER A 145 8.28 -2.16 15.36
CA SER A 145 9.64 -1.92 14.86
C SER A 145 9.88 -2.58 13.51
N GLU A 146 9.34 -3.79 13.32
CA GLU A 146 9.47 -4.55 12.07
C GLU A 146 8.81 -3.86 10.89
N CYS A 147 7.74 -3.08 11.11
CA CYS A 147 7.13 -2.27 10.06
C CYS A 147 7.93 -0.99 9.80
N ARG A 148 8.43 -0.34 10.85
CA ARG A 148 9.21 0.90 10.72
C ARG A 148 10.59 0.69 10.10
N SER A 149 11.15 -0.51 10.20
CA SER A 149 12.43 -0.86 9.58
C SER A 149 12.32 -1.15 8.08
N LEU A 150 11.10 -1.28 7.53
CA LEU A 150 10.92 -1.50 6.10
C LEU A 150 11.36 -0.26 5.34
N LYS A 151 12.23 -0.44 4.34
CA LYS A 151 12.68 0.65 3.48
C LYS A 151 11.50 1.16 2.65
N GLU A 152 11.30 2.48 2.67
CA GLU A 152 10.17 3.14 2.01
C GLU A 152 10.35 3.24 0.48
N GLU A 153 11.59 3.16 -0.02
CA GLU A 153 11.99 3.51 -1.38
C GLU A 153 12.06 2.32 -2.37
N GLU A 154 12.03 1.07 -1.91
CA GLU A 154 12.14 -0.09 -2.80
C GLU A 154 10.83 -0.32 -3.58
N TYR A 155 10.80 0.16 -4.84
CA TYR A 155 9.94 -0.43 -5.87
C TYR A 155 10.27 -1.93 -5.96
N GLY A 156 9.25 -2.80 -5.88
CA GLY A 156 9.45 -4.26 -5.85
C GLY A 156 9.75 -4.86 -4.47
N GLY A 157 9.67 -4.09 -3.37
CA GLY A 157 9.88 -4.60 -2.02
C GLY A 157 8.70 -5.38 -1.43
N GLY A 158 7.97 -6.19 -2.21
CA GLY A 158 6.84 -7.00 -1.71
C GLY A 158 5.63 -6.21 -1.19
N TRP A 159 5.42 -5.00 -1.71
CA TRP A 159 4.25 -4.18 -1.39
C TRP A 159 3.13 -4.46 -2.40
N PHE A 160 1.95 -4.83 -1.92
CA PHE A 160 0.80 -5.21 -2.74
C PHE A 160 -0.47 -4.44 -2.37
N ALA A 161 -1.41 -4.31 -3.29
CA ALA A 161 -2.71 -3.68 -3.05
C ALA A 161 -3.74 -4.68 -2.49
N ALA A 162 -4.61 -4.21 -1.60
CA ALA A 162 -5.79 -4.93 -1.13
C ALA A 162 -6.83 -3.92 -0.60
N PRO A 163 -8.13 -4.28 -0.49
CA PRO A 163 -9.13 -3.34 0.02
C PRO A 163 -8.99 -3.07 1.53
N ASP A 164 -8.63 -4.10 2.30
CA ASP A 164 -8.47 -4.03 3.75
C ASP A 164 -7.50 -5.13 4.26
N PRO A 165 -7.03 -5.03 5.53
CA PRO A 165 -6.10 -6.02 6.09
C PRO A 165 -6.64 -7.45 6.08
N GLU A 166 -7.93 -7.65 6.32
CA GLU A 166 -8.58 -8.94 6.40
C GLU A 166 -8.62 -9.63 5.03
N ALA A 167 -8.98 -8.90 3.98
CA ALA A 167 -8.95 -9.36 2.60
C ALA A 167 -7.52 -9.71 2.16
N ALA A 168 -6.52 -8.91 2.55
CA ALA A 168 -5.11 -9.21 2.27
C ALA A 168 -4.70 -10.59 2.85
N VAL A 169 -5.02 -10.85 4.13
CA VAL A 169 -4.68 -12.12 4.79
C VAL A 169 -5.53 -13.27 4.26
N ARG A 170 -6.85 -13.09 4.17
CA ARG A 170 -7.76 -14.15 3.69
C ARG A 170 -7.46 -14.53 2.26
N GLY A 171 -7.18 -13.57 1.39
CA GLY A 171 -6.81 -13.83 0.00
C GLY A 171 -5.50 -14.62 -0.09
N TRP A 172 -4.48 -14.25 0.68
CA TRP A 172 -3.21 -15.01 0.72
C TRP A 172 -3.41 -16.43 1.25
N LEU A 173 -4.15 -16.62 2.33
CA LEU A 173 -4.41 -17.96 2.86
C LEU A 173 -5.27 -18.80 1.91
N THR A 174 -6.20 -18.17 1.19
CA THR A 174 -6.98 -18.82 0.13
C THR A 174 -6.07 -19.25 -1.02
N PHE A 175 -5.05 -18.45 -1.34
CA PHE A 175 -4.02 -18.80 -2.31
C PHE A 175 -3.21 -20.02 -1.88
N GLU A 176 -2.66 -20.02 -0.67
CA GLU A 176 -1.93 -21.19 -0.16
C GLU A 176 -2.80 -22.46 -0.20
N ALA A 177 -4.04 -22.37 0.25
CA ALA A 177 -5.01 -23.47 0.19
C ALA A 177 -5.31 -23.91 -1.25
N ALA A 178 -5.36 -22.98 -2.21
CA ALA A 178 -5.55 -23.27 -3.62
C ALA A 178 -4.36 -24.03 -4.21
N ILE A 179 -3.13 -23.66 -3.85
CA ILE A 179 -1.94 -24.40 -4.30
C ILE A 179 -2.00 -25.84 -3.76
N ASP A 180 -2.30 -26.02 -2.47
CA ASP A 180 -2.45 -27.34 -1.86
C ASP A 180 -3.58 -28.15 -2.51
N ALA A 181 -4.70 -27.49 -2.84
CA ALA A 181 -5.83 -28.12 -3.53
C ALA A 181 -5.47 -28.57 -4.94
N VAL A 182 -4.73 -27.78 -5.72
CA VAL A 182 -4.29 -28.15 -7.07
C VAL A 182 -3.24 -29.27 -7.03
N LEU A 183 -2.31 -29.24 -6.07
CA LEU A 183 -1.34 -30.32 -5.87
C LEU A 183 -2.02 -31.64 -5.53
N ALA A 184 -3.06 -31.61 -4.69
CA ALA A 184 -3.81 -32.81 -4.30
C ALA A 184 -4.85 -33.24 -5.35
N ARG A 185 -5.46 -32.29 -6.07
CA ARG A 185 -6.59 -32.48 -6.99
C ARG A 185 -6.45 -31.56 -8.22
N PRO A 186 -5.61 -31.88 -9.22
CA PRO A 186 -5.34 -30.99 -10.35
C PRO A 186 -6.57 -30.55 -11.16
N VAL A 187 -7.67 -31.31 -11.11
CA VAL A 187 -8.95 -31.01 -11.78
C VAL A 187 -9.62 -29.72 -11.28
N VAL A 188 -9.26 -29.22 -10.10
CA VAL A 188 -9.81 -27.93 -9.61
C VAL A 188 -9.23 -26.72 -10.35
N ALA A 189 -8.14 -26.90 -11.13
CA ALA A 189 -7.52 -25.83 -11.90
C ALA A 189 -7.99 -25.81 -13.38
N GLU A 190 -8.42 -24.63 -13.86
CA GLU A 190 -8.88 -24.42 -15.24
C GLU A 190 -8.34 -23.11 -15.86
N PRO A 191 -7.62 -23.16 -17.01
CA PRO A 191 -7.10 -24.35 -17.67
C PRO A 191 -5.88 -24.89 -16.91
N CYS A 192 -5.75 -26.20 -16.78
CA CYS A 192 -4.51 -26.82 -16.31
C CYS A 192 -3.52 -26.94 -17.49
N ALA A 193 -3.17 -25.81 -18.11
CA ALA A 193 -2.32 -25.73 -19.29
C ALA A 193 -0.81 -25.77 -18.94
N LEU A 194 0.04 -25.88 -19.97
CA LEU A 194 1.48 -25.62 -19.85
C LEU A 194 1.71 -24.10 -19.94
N TYR A 195 2.22 -23.51 -18.86
CA TYR A 195 2.61 -22.12 -18.78
C TYR A 195 4.11 -21.98 -19.03
N VAL A 196 4.54 -20.86 -19.62
CA VAL A 196 5.96 -20.60 -19.85
C VAL A 196 6.48 -19.69 -18.75
N ARG A 197 7.26 -20.25 -17.82
CA ARG A 197 7.89 -19.51 -16.74
C ARG A 197 9.39 -19.41 -16.98
N HIS A 198 9.91 -18.20 -17.14
CA HIS A 198 11.34 -17.96 -17.43
C HIS A 198 11.88 -18.81 -18.60
N GLY A 199 11.06 -19.02 -19.64
CA GLY A 199 11.41 -19.85 -20.81
C GLY A 199 11.28 -21.36 -20.61
N GLN A 200 10.85 -21.83 -19.43
CA GLN A 200 10.59 -23.24 -19.14
C GLN A 200 9.08 -23.52 -19.10
N LYS A 201 8.66 -24.63 -19.69
CA LYS A 201 7.26 -25.08 -19.61
C LYS A 201 7.02 -25.73 -18.25
N ALA A 202 6.05 -25.21 -17.50
CA ALA A 202 5.59 -25.77 -16.24
C ALA A 202 4.08 -26.04 -16.33
N ASP A 203 3.61 -27.12 -15.70
CA ASP A 203 2.17 -27.30 -15.53
C ASP A 203 1.61 -26.31 -14.49
N CYS A 204 0.29 -26.25 -14.37
CA CYS A 204 -0.38 -25.33 -13.45
C CYS A 204 0.07 -25.54 -11.99
N ALA A 205 0.23 -26.79 -11.56
CA ALA A 205 0.63 -27.11 -10.18
C ALA A 205 2.05 -26.61 -9.87
N ALA A 206 3.00 -26.85 -10.77
CA ALA A 206 4.37 -26.36 -10.66
C ALA A 206 4.45 -24.83 -10.78
N THR A 207 3.63 -24.23 -11.63
CA THR A 207 3.51 -22.78 -11.78
C THR A 207 3.05 -22.15 -10.47
N LEU A 208 1.94 -22.63 -9.91
CA LEU A 208 1.36 -22.17 -8.65
C LEU A 208 2.30 -22.38 -7.46
N ALA A 209 2.92 -23.55 -7.33
CA ALA A 209 3.90 -23.81 -6.28
C ALA A 209 5.10 -22.86 -6.35
N GLY A 210 5.48 -22.45 -7.55
CA GLY A 210 6.55 -21.46 -7.78
C GLY A 210 6.20 -20.03 -7.36
N LEU A 211 4.94 -19.74 -7.05
CA LEU A 211 4.42 -18.41 -6.73
C LEU A 211 4.16 -18.21 -5.22
N ARG A 212 4.60 -19.13 -4.33
CA ARG A 212 4.51 -18.99 -2.85
C ARG A 212 5.40 -17.88 -2.24
N ASP A 213 5.78 -16.90 -3.03
CA ASP A 213 6.67 -15.81 -2.63
C ASP A 213 5.85 -14.53 -2.45
N THR A 214 5.68 -14.11 -1.19
CA THR A 214 4.96 -12.87 -0.86
C THR A 214 5.62 -11.62 -1.44
N GLU A 215 6.90 -11.67 -1.81
CA GLU A 215 7.58 -10.52 -2.42
C GLU A 215 7.14 -10.27 -3.86
N LYS A 216 6.53 -11.26 -4.51
CA LYS A 216 6.01 -11.18 -5.87
C LYS A 216 4.54 -10.77 -5.96
N LEU A 217 3.88 -10.64 -4.81
CA LEU A 217 2.48 -10.27 -4.75
C LEU A 217 2.30 -8.80 -5.16
N ASN A 218 1.39 -8.55 -6.09
CA ASN A 218 1.08 -7.21 -6.59
C ASN A 218 -0.30 -6.73 -6.09
N GLU A 219 -1.30 -7.61 -6.07
CA GLU A 219 -2.67 -7.28 -5.69
C GLU A 219 -3.45 -8.50 -5.17
N ILE A 220 -4.34 -8.26 -4.19
CA ILE A 220 -5.40 -9.18 -3.77
C ILE A 220 -6.72 -8.42 -3.80
N ALA A 221 -7.63 -8.84 -4.69
CA ALA A 221 -8.94 -8.23 -4.83
C ALA A 221 -10.06 -9.26 -4.66
N PRO A 222 -11.14 -8.96 -3.93
CA PRO A 222 -12.34 -9.78 -3.97
C PRO A 222 -13.00 -9.69 -5.34
N CYS A 223 -13.63 -10.79 -5.78
CA CYS A 223 -14.42 -10.85 -7.00
C CYS A 223 -15.86 -11.30 -6.73
N ASN A 224 -16.73 -11.14 -7.72
CA ASN A 224 -18.12 -11.55 -7.60
C ASN A 224 -18.21 -13.08 -7.47
N ALA A 225 -18.78 -13.53 -6.35
CA ALA A 225 -19.01 -14.94 -6.06
C ALA A 225 -20.52 -15.21 -5.88
N PRO A 226 -21.01 -16.41 -6.23
CA PRO A 226 -22.34 -16.87 -5.83
C PRO A 226 -22.51 -16.89 -4.31
N THR A 227 -23.76 -16.85 -3.84
CA THR A 227 -24.09 -16.95 -2.41
C THR A 227 -23.46 -18.18 -1.76
N GLY A 228 -22.86 -18.01 -0.58
CA GLY A 228 -22.17 -19.07 0.17
C GLY A 228 -20.74 -19.36 -0.31
N LYS A 229 -20.25 -18.60 -1.30
CA LYS A 229 -18.89 -18.70 -1.82
C LYS A 229 -18.12 -17.42 -1.59
N VAL A 230 -16.80 -17.54 -1.66
CA VAL A 230 -15.85 -16.42 -1.71
C VAL A 230 -15.07 -16.52 -3.01
N CYS A 231 -14.69 -15.36 -3.55
CA CYS A 231 -13.86 -15.26 -4.75
C CYS A 231 -12.76 -14.25 -4.50
N PHE A 232 -11.52 -14.65 -4.76
CA PHE A 232 -10.37 -13.75 -4.77
C PHE A 232 -9.69 -13.81 -6.13
N LYS A 233 -9.32 -12.64 -6.65
CA LYS A 233 -8.45 -12.45 -7.80
C LYS A 233 -7.12 -11.92 -7.29
N ILE A 234 -6.04 -12.63 -7.60
CA ILE A 234 -4.71 -12.39 -7.06
C ILE A 234 -3.77 -12.11 -8.21
N ASP A 235 -3.11 -10.95 -8.17
CA ASP A 235 -2.01 -10.59 -9.05
C ASP A 235 -0.69 -10.98 -8.38
N ILE A 236 0.04 -11.90 -8.98
CA ILE A 236 1.34 -12.33 -8.48
C ILE A 236 2.30 -12.63 -9.64
N ASP A 237 3.47 -11.99 -9.60
CA ASP A 237 4.48 -12.03 -10.67
C ASP A 237 3.90 -11.49 -12.00
N ASN A 238 3.51 -12.39 -12.93
CA ASN A 238 2.86 -12.06 -14.20
C ASN A 238 1.59 -12.90 -14.43
N TYR A 239 0.94 -13.30 -13.33
CA TYR A 239 -0.24 -14.15 -13.35
C TYR A 239 -1.41 -13.53 -12.60
N TRP A 240 -2.59 -13.62 -13.21
CA TRP A 240 -3.86 -13.46 -12.53
C TRP A 240 -4.38 -14.83 -12.11
N ILE A 241 -4.59 -14.98 -10.81
CA ILE A 241 -5.10 -16.21 -10.21
C ILE A 241 -6.46 -15.92 -9.61
N THR A 242 -7.52 -16.49 -10.18
CA THR A 242 -8.88 -16.38 -9.65
C THR A 242 -9.21 -17.66 -8.90
N ILE A 243 -9.56 -17.53 -7.62
CA ILE A 243 -9.88 -18.66 -6.75
C ILE A 243 -11.31 -18.51 -6.27
N VAL A 244 -12.11 -19.55 -6.47
CA VAL A 244 -13.45 -19.66 -5.90
C VAL A 244 -13.45 -20.78 -4.87
N GLY A 245 -13.95 -20.47 -3.68
CA GLY A 245 -14.07 -21.42 -2.59
C GLY A 245 -15.31 -21.20 -1.75
N ARG A 246 -15.53 -22.09 -0.78
CA ARG A 246 -16.62 -21.96 0.19
C ARG A 246 -16.32 -20.82 1.16
N GLN A 247 -17.36 -20.09 1.53
CA GLN A 247 -17.24 -19.09 2.57
C GLN A 247 -17.05 -19.79 3.92
N SER A 248 -15.96 -19.44 4.62
CA SER A 248 -15.67 -19.93 5.98
C SER A 248 -15.26 -18.77 6.88
N THR A 249 -15.65 -18.84 8.15
CA THR A 249 -15.18 -17.93 9.19
C THR A 249 -13.75 -18.26 9.63
N GLU A 250 -13.35 -19.52 9.48
CA GLU A 250 -12.01 -20.03 9.77
C GLU A 250 -11.03 -19.74 8.62
N ALA A 251 -9.77 -20.16 8.79
CA ALA A 251 -8.80 -20.15 7.72
C ALA A 251 -9.23 -21.13 6.61
N PRO A 252 -9.15 -20.74 5.33
CA PRO A 252 -9.47 -21.63 4.23
C PRO A 252 -8.52 -22.83 4.19
N THR A 253 -9.06 -24.00 3.88
CA THR A 253 -8.32 -25.25 3.68
C THR A 253 -8.43 -25.71 2.23
N LEU A 254 -7.62 -26.69 1.84
CA LEU A 254 -7.68 -27.27 0.50
C LEU A 254 -9.06 -27.86 0.14
N ALA A 255 -9.88 -28.23 1.15
CA ALA A 255 -11.22 -28.77 0.96
C ALA A 255 -12.26 -27.67 0.62
N ASP A 256 -11.96 -26.43 0.97
CA ASP A 256 -12.82 -25.27 0.71
C ASP A 256 -12.66 -24.74 -0.71
N VAL A 257 -11.57 -25.08 -1.39
CA VAL A 257 -11.29 -24.65 -2.76
C VAL A 257 -12.13 -25.46 -3.74
N GLU A 258 -12.92 -24.75 -4.54
CA GLU A 258 -13.79 -25.33 -5.56
C GLU A 258 -13.22 -25.19 -6.97
N SER A 259 -12.65 -24.03 -7.30
CA SER A 259 -11.97 -23.82 -8.57
C SER A 259 -10.84 -22.80 -8.47
N VAL A 260 -9.85 -22.98 -9.35
CA VAL A 260 -8.69 -22.11 -9.52
C VAL A 260 -8.52 -21.84 -11.00
N LYS A 261 -8.46 -20.58 -11.40
CA LYS A 261 -8.18 -20.17 -12.78
C LYS A 261 -6.89 -19.38 -12.83
N VAL A 262 -5.98 -19.77 -13.71
CA VAL A 262 -4.66 -19.16 -13.87
C VAL A 262 -4.55 -18.54 -15.26
N GLU A 263 -4.30 -17.25 -15.31
CA GLU A 263 -4.18 -16.46 -16.54
C GLU A 263 -2.83 -15.75 -16.55
N GLU A 264 -1.98 -16.06 -17.53
CA GLU A 264 -0.73 -15.35 -17.76
C GLU A 264 -1.01 -14.05 -18.52
N TYR A 265 -0.31 -12.97 -18.17
CA TYR A 265 -0.35 -11.73 -18.93
C TYR A 265 1.07 -11.20 -19.17
N ILE A 266 1.20 -10.40 -20.24
CA ILE A 266 2.46 -9.75 -20.59
C ILE A 266 2.31 -8.26 -20.32
N THR A 267 3.16 -7.73 -19.44
CA THR A 267 3.30 -6.29 -19.28
C THR A 267 4.08 -5.74 -20.46
N VAL A 268 3.43 -5.01 -21.36
CA VAL A 268 4.11 -4.28 -22.44
C VAL A 268 4.56 -2.94 -21.87
N THR A 269 5.82 -2.85 -21.47
CA THR A 269 6.47 -1.62 -20.98
C THR A 269 7.08 -0.83 -22.11
#